data_AF-A0A9J5YU24-F1
#
_entry.id   AF-A0A9J5YU24-F1
#
_cell.length_a   1.000
_cell.length_b   1.000
_cell.length_c   1.000
_cell.angle_alpha   90.00
_cell.angle_beta   90.00
_cell.angle_gamma   90.00
#
_symmetry.space_group_name_H-M   'P 1'
#
loop_
_entity.id
_entity.type
_entity.pdbx_description
1 polymer ?
#
loop_
_entity_poly.entity_id
_entity_poly.type
_entity_poly.pdbx_seq_one_letter_code
_entity_poly.pdbx_strand_id
1 'polypeptide(L)' 'MNEEENECARKMVIASLWCIQTDPSYRPSMSKVVEMLEGKLDSLQMPPKPYLFSPSRSEVQEKVEAH' A
#
# COMPACT_ATOMS: atom_id res chain seq x y z
N MET A 1 -9.54 13.29 -18.14
CA MET A 1 -10.09 12.63 -16.95
C MET A 1 -11.00 13.61 -16.27
N ASN A 2 -12.28 13.30 -16.13
CA ASN A 2 -13.19 14.14 -15.37
C ASN A 2 -12.94 13.96 -13.85
N GLU A 3 -13.56 14.78 -13.02
CA GLU A 3 -13.31 14.76 -11.57
C GLU A 3 -13.77 13.45 -10.91
N GLU A 4 -14.85 12.86 -11.39
CA GLU A 4 -15.39 11.58 -10.92
C GLU A 4 -14.44 10.41 -11.24
N GLU A 5 -13.92 10.36 -12.47
CA GLU A 5 -12.89 9.39 -12.89
C GLU A 5 -11.63 9.54 -12.03
N ASN A 6 -11.20 10.77 -11.74
CA ASN A 6 -10.05 11.03 -10.89
C ASN A 6 -10.31 10.56 -9.44
N GLU A 7 -11.51 10.79 -8.91
CA GLU A 7 -11.90 10.28 -7.59
C GLU A 7 -11.87 8.75 -7.56
N CYS A 8 -12.45 8.09 -8.57
CA CYS A 8 -12.44 6.65 -8.71
C CYS A 8 -11.02 6.08 -8.77
N ALA A 9 -10.14 6.68 -9.59
CA ALA A 9 -8.74 6.27 -9.69
C ALA A 9 -8.01 6.41 -8.36
N ARG A 10 -8.26 7.48 -7.59
CA ARG A 10 -7.67 7.66 -6.26
C ARG A 10 -8.15 6.59 -5.27
N LYS A 11 -9.45 6.26 -5.28
CA LYS A 11 -9.99 5.15 -4.46
C LYS A 11 -9.34 3.82 -4.82
N MET A 12 -9.19 3.52 -6.11
CA MET A 12 -8.51 2.32 -6.59
C MET A 12 -7.05 2.25 -6.16
N VAL A 13 -6.32 3.37 -6.24
CA VAL A 13 -4.93 3.41 -5.79
C VAL A 13 -4.84 3.16 -4.29
N ILE A 14 -5.66 3.79 -3.47
CA ILE A 14 -5.64 3.56 -2.02
C ILE A 14 -6.01 2.11 -1.69
N ALA A 15 -7.08 1.58 -2.29
CA ALA A 15 -7.49 0.19 -2.10
C ALA A 15 -6.42 -0.81 -2.52
N SER A 16 -5.77 -0.58 -3.68
CA SER A 16 -4.69 -1.45 -4.14
C SER A 16 -3.48 -1.42 -3.20
N LEU A 17 -3.09 -0.24 -2.69
CA LEU A 17 -2.02 -0.12 -1.71
C LEU A 17 -2.33 -0.89 -0.41
N TRP A 18 -3.57 -0.85 0.08
CA TRP A 18 -4.01 -1.66 1.23
C TRP A 18 -3.93 -3.18 0.93
N CYS A 19 -4.33 -3.61 -0.26
CA CYS A 19 -4.34 -5.03 -0.65
C CYS A 19 -2.94 -5.64 -0.82
N ILE A 20 -1.94 -4.85 -1.24
CA ILE A 20 -0.58 -5.34 -1.49
C ILE A 20 0.33 -5.29 -0.25
N GLN A 21 -0.18 -4.91 0.92
CA GLN A 21 0.61 -4.82 2.15
C GLN A 21 1.36 -6.13 2.44
N THR A 22 2.64 -6.02 2.81
CA THR A 22 3.51 -7.16 3.12
C THR A 22 3.00 -7.94 4.33
N ASP A 23 2.55 -7.22 5.36
CA ASP A 23 1.90 -7.82 6.53
C ASP A 23 0.42 -8.11 6.18
N PRO A 24 -0.01 -9.38 6.18
CA PRO A 24 -1.37 -9.76 5.85
C PRO A 24 -2.41 -9.18 6.81
N SER A 25 -2.02 -8.82 8.03
CA SER A 25 -2.91 -8.25 9.05
C SER A 25 -3.44 -6.87 8.67
N TYR A 26 -2.73 -6.16 7.78
CA TYR A 26 -3.20 -4.89 7.22
C TYR A 26 -4.06 -5.05 5.98
N ARG A 27 -4.18 -6.24 5.39
CA ARG A 27 -4.98 -6.39 4.17
C ARG A 27 -6.47 -6.36 4.51
N PRO A 28 -7.28 -5.56 3.81
CA PRO A 28 -8.72 -5.49 4.04
C PRO A 28 -9.42 -6.78 3.55
N SER A 29 -10.58 -7.08 4.14
CA SER A 29 -11.51 -8.06 3.57
C SER A 29 -12.08 -7.57 2.23
N MET A 30 -12.62 -8.47 1.42
CA MET A 30 -13.29 -8.07 0.17
C MET A 30 -14.51 -7.18 0.40
N SER A 31 -15.27 -7.41 1.48
CA SER A 31 -16.36 -6.50 1.86
C SER A 31 -15.84 -5.08 2.11
N LYS A 32 -14.70 -4.95 2.78
CA LYS A 32 -14.09 -3.65 3.05
C LYS A 32 -13.56 -2.98 1.79
N VAL A 33 -13.00 -3.74 0.85
CA VAL A 33 -12.58 -3.19 -0.45
C VAL A 33 -13.77 -2.65 -1.25
N VAL A 34 -14.91 -3.36 -1.26
CA VAL A 34 -16.13 -2.86 -1.90
C VAL A 34 -16.60 -1.56 -1.23
N GLU A 35 -16.66 -1.52 0.10
CA GLU A 35 -16.97 -0.29 0.85
C GLU A 35 -16.03 0.88 0.50
N MET A 36 -14.74 0.60 0.29
CA MET A 36 -13.76 1.65 -0.07
C MET A 36 -13.99 2.21 -1.48
N LEU A 37 -14.40 1.36 -2.43
CA LEU A 37 -14.63 1.76 -3.81
C LEU A 37 -15.96 2.50 -4.00
N GLU A 38 -17.00 2.08 -3.28
CA GLU A 38 -18.34 2.70 -3.32
C GLU A 38 -18.46 3.91 -2.38
N GLY A 39 -17.63 3.98 -1.34
CA GLY A 39 -17.64 5.03 -0.33
C GLY A 39 -17.06 6.37 -0.80
N LYS A 40 -17.00 7.35 0.11
CA LYS A 40 -16.43 8.69 -0.17
C LYS A 40 -14.91 8.67 -0.10
N LEU A 41 -14.24 9.38 -1.01
CA LEU A 41 -12.77 9.45 -1.00
C LEU A 41 -12.22 9.97 0.33
N ASP A 42 -12.86 10.96 0.94
CA ASP A 42 -12.44 11.55 2.23
C ASP A 42 -12.53 10.58 3.42
N SER A 43 -13.24 9.46 3.26
CA SER A 43 -13.31 8.41 4.28
C SER A 43 -12.15 7.42 4.21
N LEU A 44 -11.35 7.47 3.13
CA LEU A 44 -10.22 6.58 2.93
C LEU A 44 -8.96 7.14 3.58
N GLN A 45 -8.26 6.28 4.32
CA GLN A 45 -6.95 6.59 4.90
C GLN A 45 -5.85 5.91 4.10
N MET A 46 -4.66 6.52 4.08
CA MET A 46 -3.48 5.89 3.50
C MET A 46 -3.07 4.66 4.30
N PRO A 47 -2.69 3.55 3.65
CA PRO A 47 -2.19 2.38 4.34
C PRO A 47 -0.87 2.66 5.06
N PRO A 48 -0.53 1.87 6.09
CA PRO A 48 0.74 2.02 6.79
C PRO A 48 1.90 1.74 5.84
N LYS A 49 2.98 2.52 5.97
CA LYS A 49 4.17 2.32 5.14
C LYS A 49 4.72 0.91 5.36
N PRO A 50 4.91 0.11 4.30
CA PRO A 50 5.43 -1.24 4.47
C PRO A 50 6.82 -1.19 5.09
N TYR A 51 7.06 -2.08 6.06
CA TYR A 51 8.40 -2.33 6.58
C TYR A 51 9.16 -3.12 5.51
N LEU A 52 10.03 -2.43 4.78
CA LEU A 52 10.95 -3.06 3.84
C LEU A 52 12.20 -3.45 4.62
N PHE A 53 12.46 -4.75 4.74
CA PHE A 53 13.77 -5.25 5.16
C PHE A 53 14.74 -5.06 3.99
N SER A 54 15.22 -3.83 3.78
CA SER A 54 16.43 -3.62 3.01
C SER A 54 17.60 -3.68 3.98
N PRO A 55 18.54 -4.64 3.86
CA PRO A 55 19.82 -4.48 4.54
C PRO A 55 20.40 -3.13 4.12
N SER A 56 20.93 -2.39 5.08
CA SER A 56 21.63 -1.16 4.82
C SER A 56 22.75 -1.45 3.81
N ARG A 57 23.05 -0.48 2.95
CA ARG A 57 24.13 -0.62 1.96
C ARG A 57 25.46 -0.98 2.65
N SER A 58 25.63 -0.58 3.91
CA SER A 58 26.74 -0.94 4.79
C SER A 58 26.78 -2.43 5.16
N GLU A 59 25.66 -3.05 5.51
CA GLU A 59 25.58 -4.50 5.79
C GLU A 59 25.83 -5.36 4.54
N VAL A 60 25.50 -4.83 3.36
CA VAL A 60 25.82 -5.48 2.09
C VAL A 60 27.32 -5.41 1.83
N GLN A 61 27.94 -4.24 2.02
CA GLN A 61 29.38 -4.01 1.83
C GLN A 61 30.24 -4.94 2.71
N GLU A 62 29.89 -5.08 4.00
CA GLU A 62 30.61 -5.96 4.93
C GLU A 62 30.56 -7.44 4.51
N LYS A 63 29.43 -7.89 3.95
CA LYS A 63 29.29 -9.26 3.46
C LYS A 63 30.04 -9.55 2.17
N VAL A 64 30.21 -8.57 1.27
CA VAL A 64 31.02 -8.75 0.05
C VAL A 64 32.51 -8.72 0.34
N GLU A 65 32.95 -8.01 1.37
CA GLU A 65 34.37 -7.97 1.79
C GLU A 65 34.78 -9.20 2.62
N ALA A 66 33.80 -9.91 3.20
CA ALA A 66 34.00 -11.15 3.96
C ALA A 66 33.91 -12.45 3.10
N HIS A 67 33.79 -12.35 1.77
CA HIS A 67 33.86 -13.45 0.79
C HIS A 67 35.01 -13.21 -0.19
#